data_AF-A0A1V9Z2F0-F1
#
_entry.id   AF-A0A1V9Z2F0-F1
#
_cell.length_a   1.000
_cell.length_b   1.000
_cell.length_c   1.000
_cell.angle_alpha   90.00
_cell.angle_beta   90.00
_cell.angle_gamma   90.00
#
_symmetry.space_group_name_H-M   'P 1'
#
loop_
_entity.id
_entity.type
_entity.pdbx_description
1 polymer ?
#
loop_
_entity_poly.entity_id
_entity_poly.type
_entity_poly.pdbx_seq_one_letter_code
_entity_poly.pdbx_strand_id
1 'polypeptide(L)'
;MSSSGSGSSAANTTAARGPYATPRSSVPYGLVVVHFIVGLYIPVAVALFVRRRRLPSIRQTNPVHVTWMGIFGGTYCLTSSGTLLFYDAAPMPIGTFTAVTTTSFLWLMFTAFASEILLVLKYIKTKLTVKIHESPGGAHLASCRRLHGLLAPCVLVTWTALAHMLWVLPTIMRLLDAPADIWTLDASWDDPVATEINNTIILQCASLLLCTSVVGCWLGTVNNTFTLHRVYLVVSRCIAACFIGYLVAIVIVPATRPELRNALTTTMAHVAVHVVLLPVLATPLLRTRFECHLALRSAHFNEKDSWEAVNADLLTLYLATPAGLAQYTAFMEVQLLPVAWLLAYNDLTTRNRTPQSLYNMYLHPQSVLSMRSFVPEGIRGELDITFCRGVLTATSDDLYVMYDPIKLRLLRALVLHTLPQFLHHPLGHVWGPFVDEYGGQYSPDDLLLNGAGYLGPFGSRKPLSTIQSQRTYTN
;
A
#
# COMPACT_ATOMS: atom_id res chain seq x y z
N MET A 1 66.78 -56.59 9.80
CA MET A 1 67.12 -55.15 9.72
C MET A 1 66.11 -54.48 8.79
N SER A 2 65.43 -53.44 9.30
CA SER A 2 64.77 -52.31 8.59
C SER A 2 63.85 -52.60 7.39
N SER A 3 62.65 -52.05 7.26
CA SER A 3 61.92 -51.06 8.05
C SER A 3 60.51 -50.97 7.48
N SER A 4 59.52 -51.06 8.36
CA SER A 4 58.15 -50.60 8.17
C SER A 4 58.11 -49.12 7.78
N GLY A 5 57.49 -48.81 6.65
CA GLY A 5 57.11 -47.45 6.26
C GLY A 5 55.60 -47.37 6.06
N SER A 6 54.86 -47.22 7.16
CA SER A 6 53.45 -46.84 7.16
C SER A 6 53.32 -45.39 6.67
N GLY A 7 53.13 -45.23 5.36
CA GLY A 7 52.76 -43.94 4.77
C GLY A 7 51.28 -43.68 4.96
N SER A 8 50.91 -43.14 6.12
CA SER A 8 49.65 -42.43 6.31
C SER A 8 49.66 -41.15 5.48
N SER A 9 49.28 -41.25 4.21
CA SER A 9 48.97 -40.08 3.39
C SER A 9 47.56 -39.63 3.72
N ALA A 10 47.51 -38.51 4.44
CA ALA A 10 46.37 -37.71 4.83
C ALA A 10 45.12 -37.90 3.94
N ALA A 11 43.99 -38.07 4.63
CA ALA A 11 42.67 -37.80 4.09
C ALA A 11 42.71 -36.45 3.36
N ASN A 12 42.59 -36.49 2.03
CA ASN A 12 42.18 -35.34 1.25
C ASN A 12 40.79 -34.95 1.77
N THR A 13 40.77 -33.98 2.67
CA THR A 13 39.60 -33.17 2.99
C THR A 13 38.99 -32.69 1.67
N THR A 14 37.96 -33.43 1.24
CA THR A 14 36.75 -32.94 0.58
C THR A 14 36.86 -31.48 0.13
N ALA A 15 37.53 -31.25 -1.00
CA ALA A 15 37.41 -30.01 -1.73
C ALA A 15 35.94 -29.90 -2.12
N ALA A 16 35.27 -28.86 -1.61
CA ALA A 16 33.85 -28.60 -1.79
C ALA A 16 33.44 -28.84 -3.25
N ARG A 17 32.69 -29.92 -3.48
CA ARG A 17 31.96 -30.13 -4.73
C ARG A 17 30.56 -29.61 -4.46
N GLY A 18 30.29 -28.45 -5.00
CA GLY A 18 29.00 -27.82 -4.92
C GLY A 18 28.91 -26.72 -5.98
N PRO A 19 27.70 -26.40 -6.46
CA PRO A 19 27.47 -25.37 -7.48
C PRO A 19 28.03 -23.99 -7.15
N TYR A 20 28.25 -23.70 -5.87
CA TYR A 20 28.80 -22.45 -5.36
C TYR A 20 30.19 -22.61 -4.75
N ALA A 21 30.80 -23.79 -4.89
CA ALA A 21 32.17 -24.05 -4.49
C ALA A 21 33.18 -23.44 -5.48
N THR A 22 32.90 -22.21 -5.94
CA THR A 22 33.96 -21.42 -6.55
C THR A 22 34.85 -20.91 -5.42
N PRO A 23 36.18 -20.85 -5.61
CA PRO A 23 37.08 -20.31 -4.59
C PRO A 23 36.58 -18.91 -4.19
N ARG A 24 36.63 -18.57 -2.89
CA ARG A 24 36.14 -17.29 -2.30
C ARG A 24 36.59 -16.00 -3.03
N SER A 25 37.48 -16.11 -4.01
CA SER A 25 37.98 -15.07 -4.91
C SER A 25 37.12 -14.75 -6.15
N SER A 26 36.13 -15.58 -6.52
CA SER A 26 35.41 -15.47 -7.82
C SER A 26 34.13 -14.62 -7.78
N VAL A 27 33.33 -14.70 -6.72
CA VAL A 27 32.17 -13.82 -6.51
C VAL A 27 32.66 -12.65 -5.66
N PRO A 28 32.34 -11.38 -5.98
CA PRO A 28 32.71 -10.26 -5.12
C PRO A 28 31.99 -10.41 -3.76
N TYR A 29 32.63 -11.12 -2.83
CA TYR A 29 32.04 -11.53 -1.55
C TYR A 29 31.51 -10.33 -0.77
N GLY A 30 32.21 -9.19 -0.85
CA GLY A 30 31.75 -7.92 -0.28
C GLY A 30 30.37 -7.47 -0.79
N LEU A 31 30.07 -7.68 -2.07
CA LEU A 31 28.76 -7.35 -2.65
C LEU A 31 27.65 -8.24 -2.08
N VAL A 32 27.91 -9.54 -1.93
CA VAL A 32 26.96 -10.50 -1.33
C VAL A 32 26.67 -10.15 0.13
N VAL A 33 27.72 -9.78 0.88
CA VAL A 33 27.59 -9.29 2.26
C VAL A 33 26.72 -8.02 2.31
N VAL A 34 26.96 -7.06 1.41
CA VAL A 34 26.14 -5.84 1.32
C VAL A 34 24.68 -6.17 1.02
N HIS A 35 24.40 -7.01 0.03
CA HIS A 35 23.03 -7.43 -0.29
C HIS A 35 22.33 -8.12 0.90
N PHE A 36 23.04 -8.97 1.63
CA PHE A 36 22.50 -9.63 2.82
C PHE A 36 22.16 -8.62 3.91
N ILE A 37 23.12 -7.72 4.25
CA ILE A 37 22.92 -6.69 5.29
C ILE A 37 21.76 -5.77 4.93
N VAL A 38 21.68 -5.32 3.67
CA VAL A 38 20.58 -4.49 3.20
C VAL A 38 19.27 -5.29 3.24
N GLY A 39 19.25 -6.58 2.92
CA GLY A 39 18.05 -7.43 3.03
C GLY A 39 17.48 -7.53 4.45
N LEU A 40 18.31 -7.40 5.50
CA LEU A 40 17.88 -7.56 6.91
C LEU A 40 16.86 -6.51 7.38
N TYR A 41 16.74 -5.35 6.72
CA TYR A 41 15.72 -4.38 7.11
C TYR A 41 14.31 -4.88 6.76
N ILE A 42 14.16 -5.75 5.74
CA ILE A 42 12.85 -6.11 5.18
C ILE A 42 11.97 -6.83 6.22
N PRO A 43 12.44 -7.90 6.93
CA PRO A 43 11.63 -8.55 7.96
C PRO A 43 11.19 -7.59 9.08
N VAL A 44 12.09 -6.71 9.52
CA VAL A 44 11.82 -5.70 10.55
C VAL A 44 10.75 -4.72 10.06
N ALA A 45 10.88 -4.24 8.82
CA ALA A 45 9.91 -3.35 8.19
C ALA A 45 8.53 -4.03 8.07
N VAL A 46 8.47 -5.28 7.61
CA VAL A 46 7.22 -6.05 7.52
C VAL A 46 6.56 -6.20 8.89
N ALA A 47 7.32 -6.58 9.92
CA ALA A 47 6.79 -6.72 11.27
C ALA A 47 6.21 -5.40 11.83
N LEU A 48 6.93 -4.29 11.65
CA LEU A 48 6.45 -2.97 12.03
C LEU A 48 5.21 -2.56 11.22
N PHE A 49 5.16 -2.90 9.93
CA PHE A 49 4.07 -2.54 9.03
C PHE A 49 2.78 -3.26 9.41
N VAL A 50 2.86 -4.57 9.68
CA VAL A 50 1.73 -5.36 10.17
C VAL A 50 1.26 -4.85 11.54
N ARG A 51 2.18 -4.53 12.46
CA ARG A 51 1.82 -3.97 13.78
C ARG A 51 1.09 -2.63 13.64
N ARG A 52 1.50 -1.79 12.69
CA ARG A 52 0.96 -0.45 12.47
C ARG A 52 -0.14 -0.40 11.41
N ARG A 53 -0.66 -1.54 10.95
CA ARG A 53 -1.63 -1.64 9.84
C ARG A 53 -2.93 -0.84 9.98
N ARG A 54 -3.25 -0.39 11.20
CA ARG A 54 -4.44 0.41 11.51
C ARG A 54 -4.24 1.91 11.25
N LEU A 55 -3.01 2.36 11.05
CA LEU A 55 -2.70 3.77 10.82
C LEU A 55 -3.03 4.20 9.37
N PRO A 56 -3.42 5.48 9.14
CA PRO A 56 -3.90 5.95 7.85
C PRO A 56 -2.92 5.72 6.69
N SER A 57 -1.64 6.09 6.86
CA SER A 57 -0.61 5.92 5.83
C SER A 57 -0.45 4.48 5.35
N ILE A 58 -0.62 3.49 6.24
CA ILE A 58 -0.52 2.07 5.90
C ILE A 58 -1.84 1.52 5.35
N ARG A 59 -2.98 1.98 5.89
CA ARG A 59 -4.29 1.51 5.44
C ARG A 59 -4.53 1.84 3.95
N GLN A 60 -4.03 2.99 3.51
CA GLN A 60 -4.13 3.45 2.12
C GLN A 60 -3.31 2.60 1.14
N THR A 61 -2.20 1.98 1.58
CA THR A 61 -1.30 1.21 0.71
C THR A 61 -1.70 -0.26 0.52
N ASN A 62 -2.92 -0.64 0.89
CA ASN A 62 -3.39 -2.02 0.82
C ASN A 62 -2.49 -3.00 1.60
N PRO A 63 -2.60 -3.01 2.93
CA PRO A 63 -1.58 -3.59 3.80
C PRO A 63 -1.34 -5.09 3.58
N VAL A 64 -2.35 -5.83 3.12
CA VAL A 64 -2.22 -7.27 2.86
C VAL A 64 -1.24 -7.52 1.71
N HIS A 65 -1.39 -6.82 0.58
CA HIS A 65 -0.53 -7.02 -0.59
C HIS A 65 0.90 -6.54 -0.33
N VAL A 66 1.07 -5.40 0.35
CA VAL A 66 2.41 -4.89 0.72
C VAL A 66 3.11 -5.83 1.70
N THR A 67 2.38 -6.48 2.61
CA THR A 67 2.95 -7.51 3.49
C THR A 67 3.46 -8.70 2.67
N TRP A 68 2.65 -9.20 1.72
CA TRP A 68 3.08 -10.28 0.83
C TRP A 68 4.29 -9.89 -0.02
N MET A 69 4.30 -8.69 -0.62
CA MET A 69 5.48 -8.16 -1.32
C MET A 69 6.72 -8.19 -0.42
N GLY A 70 6.60 -7.67 0.82
CA GLY A 70 7.70 -7.65 1.76
C GLY A 70 8.19 -9.04 2.16
N ILE A 71 7.30 -10.00 2.38
CA ILE A 71 7.65 -11.39 2.70
C ILE A 71 8.45 -12.00 1.54
N PHE A 72 7.93 -11.98 0.32
CA PHE A 72 8.58 -12.62 -0.82
C PHE A 72 9.84 -11.89 -1.28
N GLY A 73 9.85 -10.55 -1.26
CA GLY A 73 11.07 -9.78 -1.51
C GLY A 73 12.15 -10.02 -0.45
N GLY A 74 11.75 -10.14 0.82
CA GLY A 74 12.66 -10.51 1.92
C GLY A 74 13.22 -11.92 1.75
N THR A 75 12.36 -12.90 1.46
CA THR A 75 12.78 -14.28 1.17
C THR A 75 13.74 -14.34 -0.01
N TYR A 76 13.47 -13.60 -1.09
CA TYR A 76 14.40 -13.52 -2.22
C TYR A 76 15.77 -12.98 -1.81
N CYS A 77 15.81 -11.79 -1.18
CA CYS A 77 17.07 -11.13 -0.83
C CYS A 77 17.90 -11.93 0.18
N LEU A 78 17.24 -12.48 1.21
CA LEU A 78 17.90 -13.23 2.28
C LEU A 78 18.32 -14.62 1.84
N THR A 79 17.50 -15.35 1.08
CA THR A 79 17.88 -16.68 0.58
C THR A 79 18.98 -16.56 -0.47
N SER A 80 18.85 -15.67 -1.46
CA SER A 80 19.86 -15.53 -2.51
C SER A 80 21.24 -15.18 -1.97
N SER A 81 21.33 -14.23 -1.03
CA SER A 81 22.61 -13.81 -0.45
C SER A 81 23.06 -14.74 0.68
N GLY A 82 22.12 -15.21 1.51
CA GLY A 82 22.40 -16.07 2.66
C GLY A 82 22.92 -17.45 2.25
N THR A 83 22.32 -18.07 1.23
CA THR A 83 22.82 -19.34 0.71
C THR A 83 24.25 -19.21 0.21
N LEU A 84 24.62 -18.09 -0.42
CA LEU A 84 25.98 -17.83 -0.87
C LEU A 84 26.97 -17.59 0.29
N LEU A 85 26.54 -16.87 1.34
CA LEU A 85 27.39 -16.58 2.50
C LEU A 85 27.63 -17.78 3.41
N PHE A 86 26.61 -18.64 3.56
CA PHE A 86 26.60 -19.76 4.49
C PHE A 86 26.67 -21.12 3.78
N TYR A 87 27.03 -21.15 2.50
CA TYR A 87 27.06 -22.39 1.70
C TYR A 87 27.93 -23.47 2.35
N ASP A 88 29.11 -23.10 2.86
CA ASP A 88 30.06 -24.02 3.52
C ASP A 88 29.45 -24.68 4.78
N ALA A 89 28.52 -24.01 5.46
CA ALA A 89 27.90 -24.49 6.69
C ALA A 89 26.56 -25.21 6.45
N ALA A 90 25.81 -24.80 5.43
CA ALA A 90 24.50 -25.34 5.08
C ALA A 90 24.33 -25.35 3.55
N PRO A 91 24.88 -26.37 2.85
CA PRO A 91 24.81 -26.45 1.40
C PRO A 91 23.37 -26.69 0.95
N MET A 92 22.96 -26.02 -0.13
CA MET A 92 21.62 -26.15 -0.71
C MET A 92 21.69 -26.56 -2.18
N PRO A 93 20.89 -27.54 -2.63
CA PRO A 93 20.83 -27.94 -4.04
C PRO A 93 20.41 -26.79 -4.97
N ILE A 94 20.91 -26.77 -6.21
CA ILE A 94 20.58 -25.75 -7.22
C ILE A 94 19.09 -25.67 -7.47
N GLY A 95 18.44 -26.83 -7.63
CA GLY A 95 17.00 -26.90 -7.89
C GLY A 95 16.20 -26.22 -6.79
N THR A 96 16.57 -26.47 -5.52
CA THR A 96 15.92 -25.83 -4.36
C THR A 96 16.21 -24.33 -4.32
N PHE A 97 17.46 -23.91 -4.56
CA PHE A 97 17.82 -22.49 -4.65
C PHE A 97 17.01 -21.77 -5.71
N THR A 98 16.96 -22.35 -6.90
CA THR A 98 16.28 -21.79 -8.07
C THR A 98 14.78 -21.74 -7.84
N ALA A 99 14.20 -22.78 -7.23
CA ALA A 99 12.80 -22.80 -6.83
C ALA A 99 12.49 -21.62 -5.91
N VAL A 100 13.19 -21.52 -4.77
CA VAL A 100 12.87 -20.55 -3.72
C VAL A 100 13.12 -19.12 -4.22
N THR A 101 14.26 -18.86 -4.83
CA THR A 101 14.61 -17.50 -5.29
C THR A 101 13.72 -17.05 -6.45
N THR A 102 13.53 -17.89 -7.47
CA THR A 102 12.71 -17.53 -8.62
C THR A 102 11.24 -17.34 -8.24
N THR A 103 10.65 -18.28 -7.49
CA THR A 103 9.24 -18.18 -7.07
C THR A 103 9.02 -16.93 -6.20
N SER A 104 9.94 -16.65 -5.28
CA SER A 104 9.87 -15.46 -4.44
C SER A 104 9.97 -14.16 -5.24
N PHE A 105 10.89 -14.09 -6.21
CA PHE A 105 11.04 -12.91 -7.07
C PHE A 105 9.82 -12.69 -7.96
N LEU A 106 9.33 -13.74 -8.63
CA LEU A 106 8.13 -13.66 -9.47
C LEU A 106 6.89 -13.30 -8.65
N TRP A 107 6.79 -13.80 -7.42
CA TRP A 107 5.70 -13.45 -6.53
C TRP A 107 5.72 -11.98 -6.14
N LEU A 108 6.90 -11.46 -5.79
CA LEU A 108 7.07 -10.03 -5.52
C LEU A 108 6.59 -9.18 -6.71
N MET A 109 7.11 -9.49 -7.91
CA MET A 109 6.82 -8.70 -9.12
C MET A 109 5.34 -8.78 -9.53
N PHE A 110 4.75 -9.97 -9.48
CA PHE A 110 3.33 -10.12 -9.77
C PHE A 110 2.48 -9.44 -8.70
N THR A 111 2.81 -9.53 -7.41
CA THR A 111 2.06 -8.84 -6.34
C THR A 111 2.14 -7.32 -6.52
N ALA A 112 3.29 -6.79 -6.94
CA ALA A 112 3.44 -5.37 -7.28
C ALA A 112 2.49 -4.97 -8.42
N PHE A 113 2.48 -5.73 -9.52
CA PHE A 113 1.54 -5.52 -10.63
C PHE A 113 0.06 -5.64 -10.20
N ALA A 114 -0.29 -6.67 -9.44
CA ALA A 114 -1.64 -6.86 -8.93
C ALA A 114 -2.07 -5.69 -8.02
N SER A 115 -1.14 -5.13 -7.24
CA SER A 115 -1.42 -3.97 -6.40
C SER A 115 -1.77 -2.71 -7.21
N GLU A 116 -1.16 -2.52 -8.38
CA GLU A 116 -1.54 -1.45 -9.32
C GLU A 116 -2.92 -1.67 -9.92
N ILE A 117 -3.26 -2.90 -10.35
CA ILE A 117 -4.62 -3.20 -10.83
C ILE A 117 -5.65 -2.89 -9.74
N LEU A 118 -5.38 -3.30 -8.50
CA LEU A 118 -6.30 -3.09 -7.39
C LEU A 118 -6.52 -1.61 -7.07
N LEU A 119 -5.49 -0.81 -7.29
CA LEU A 119 -5.54 0.63 -7.19
C LEU A 119 -6.54 1.22 -8.20
N VAL A 120 -6.46 0.78 -9.45
CA VAL A 120 -7.39 1.16 -10.53
C VAL A 120 -8.82 0.74 -10.20
N LEU A 121 -9.00 -0.51 -9.76
CA LEU A 121 -10.31 -1.04 -9.40
C LEU A 121 -10.93 -0.28 -8.23
N LYS A 122 -10.14 0.08 -7.21
CA LYS A 122 -10.59 0.92 -6.09
C LYS A 122 -10.97 2.33 -6.55
N TYR A 123 -10.22 2.91 -7.47
CA TYR A 123 -10.56 4.20 -8.05
C TYR A 123 -11.90 4.15 -8.80
N ILE A 124 -12.07 3.17 -9.69
CA ILE A 124 -13.32 2.96 -10.43
C ILE A 124 -14.50 2.77 -9.46
N LYS A 125 -14.31 1.98 -8.39
CA LYS A 125 -15.32 1.80 -7.34
C LYS A 125 -15.70 3.13 -6.69
N THR A 126 -14.70 3.96 -6.39
CA THR A 126 -14.91 5.25 -5.73
C THR A 126 -15.68 6.22 -6.63
N LYS A 127 -15.34 6.30 -7.93
CA LYS A 127 -16.13 7.08 -8.91
C LYS A 127 -17.55 6.55 -9.09
N LEU A 128 -17.73 5.23 -9.12
CA LEU A 128 -19.07 4.64 -9.20
C LEU A 128 -19.91 4.96 -7.96
N THR A 129 -19.27 5.09 -6.79
CA THR A 129 -19.93 5.44 -5.52
C THR A 129 -20.58 6.83 -5.63
N VAL A 130 -19.88 7.82 -6.16
CA VAL A 130 -20.42 9.17 -6.40
C VAL A 130 -21.55 9.13 -7.42
N LYS A 131 -21.37 8.44 -8.56
CA LYS A 131 -22.42 8.29 -9.58
C LYS A 131 -23.69 7.62 -9.06
N ILE A 132 -23.56 6.59 -8.22
CA ILE A 132 -24.71 5.90 -7.60
C ILE A 132 -25.42 6.82 -6.61
N HIS A 133 -24.68 7.71 -5.95
CA HIS A 133 -25.29 8.69 -5.06
C HIS A 133 -26.14 9.72 -5.81
N GLU A 134 -25.63 10.22 -6.93
CA GLU A 134 -26.36 11.14 -7.82
C GLU A 134 -27.56 10.46 -8.49
N SER A 135 -27.40 9.21 -8.92
CA SER A 135 -28.42 8.43 -9.61
C SER A 135 -28.51 7.01 -9.01
N PRO A 136 -29.36 6.80 -7.99
CA PRO A 136 -29.53 5.51 -7.36
C PRO A 136 -30.33 4.55 -8.25
N GLY A 137 -29.66 3.88 -9.20
CA GLY A 137 -30.28 2.89 -10.06
C GLY A 137 -29.39 2.38 -11.22
N GLY A 138 -29.89 1.36 -11.93
CA GLY A 138 -29.36 0.95 -13.23
C GLY A 138 -28.02 0.19 -13.23
N ALA A 139 -27.31 0.27 -14.38
CA ALA A 139 -26.11 -0.50 -14.67
C ALA A 139 -24.91 -0.16 -13.75
N HIS A 140 -24.84 1.06 -13.24
CA HIS A 140 -23.77 1.50 -12.32
C HIS A 140 -23.84 0.77 -10.97
N LEU A 141 -25.05 0.57 -10.44
CA LEU A 141 -25.25 -0.18 -9.20
C LEU A 141 -24.82 -1.64 -9.34
N ALA A 142 -25.21 -2.30 -10.44
CA ALA A 142 -24.81 -3.68 -10.72
C ALA A 142 -23.29 -3.82 -10.87
N SER A 143 -22.66 -2.88 -11.59
CA SER A 143 -21.21 -2.84 -11.77
C SER A 143 -20.47 -2.65 -10.44
N CYS A 144 -20.95 -1.73 -9.59
CA CYS A 144 -20.34 -1.48 -8.29
C CYS A 144 -20.55 -2.65 -7.32
N ARG A 145 -21.69 -3.36 -7.35
CA ARG A 145 -21.90 -4.59 -6.57
C ARG A 145 -20.91 -5.69 -6.97
N ARG A 146 -20.73 -5.93 -8.27
CA ARG A 146 -19.74 -6.90 -8.76
C ARG A 146 -18.33 -6.53 -8.31
N LEU A 147 -17.96 -5.26 -8.44
CA LEU A 147 -16.66 -4.74 -8.02
C LEU A 147 -16.46 -4.80 -6.50
N HIS A 148 -17.52 -4.58 -5.72
CA HIS A 148 -17.51 -4.72 -4.27
C HIS A 148 -17.24 -6.18 -3.87
N GLY A 149 -17.90 -7.14 -4.53
CA GLY A 149 -17.65 -8.57 -4.32
C GLY A 149 -16.23 -8.99 -4.72
N LEU A 150 -15.73 -8.51 -5.87
CA LEU A 150 -14.37 -8.78 -6.34
C LEU A 150 -13.30 -8.23 -5.39
N LEU A 151 -13.52 -7.04 -4.84
CA LEU A 151 -12.61 -6.38 -3.89
C LEU A 151 -12.82 -6.83 -2.43
N ALA A 152 -13.69 -7.81 -2.18
CA ALA A 152 -13.87 -8.36 -0.84
C ALA A 152 -12.55 -9.03 -0.40
N PRO A 153 -12.07 -8.84 0.85
CA PRO A 153 -10.73 -9.26 1.25
C PRO A 153 -10.40 -10.74 0.99
N CYS A 154 -11.31 -11.66 1.33
CA CYS A 154 -11.09 -13.09 1.12
C CYS A 154 -11.06 -13.45 -0.37
N VAL A 155 -12.04 -12.94 -1.13
CA VAL A 155 -12.15 -13.16 -2.58
C VAL A 155 -10.90 -12.64 -3.28
N LEU A 156 -10.44 -11.45 -2.90
CA LEU A 156 -9.28 -10.82 -3.46
C LEU A 156 -7.99 -11.61 -3.19
N VAL A 157 -7.78 -12.05 -1.94
CA VAL A 157 -6.61 -12.86 -1.58
C VAL A 157 -6.63 -14.19 -2.34
N THR A 158 -7.77 -14.86 -2.40
CA THR A 158 -7.91 -16.13 -3.13
C THR A 158 -7.63 -15.96 -4.62
N TRP A 159 -8.24 -14.97 -5.28
CA TRP A 159 -8.02 -14.72 -6.70
C TRP A 159 -6.58 -14.33 -7.01
N THR A 160 -5.97 -13.51 -6.17
CA THR A 160 -4.57 -13.12 -6.38
C THR A 160 -3.62 -14.29 -6.14
N ALA A 161 -3.87 -15.16 -5.17
CA ALA A 161 -3.11 -16.39 -4.99
C ALA A 161 -3.25 -17.34 -6.19
N LEU A 162 -4.48 -17.57 -6.66
CA LEU A 162 -4.72 -18.41 -7.84
C LEU A 162 -4.04 -17.86 -9.10
N ALA A 163 -4.13 -16.55 -9.32
CA ALA A 163 -3.49 -15.90 -10.46
C ALA A 163 -1.96 -15.97 -10.39
N HIS A 164 -1.37 -15.90 -9.18
CA HIS A 164 0.06 -16.16 -8.98
C HIS A 164 0.45 -17.60 -9.31
N MET A 165 -0.32 -18.59 -8.83
CA MET A 165 -0.02 -19.99 -9.11
C MET A 165 -0.03 -20.25 -10.62
N LEU A 166 -1.00 -19.68 -11.34
CA LEU A 166 -1.04 -19.73 -12.80
C LEU A 166 0.15 -18.99 -13.44
N TRP A 167 0.55 -17.86 -12.87
CA TRP A 167 1.67 -17.06 -13.36
C TRP A 167 3.03 -17.77 -13.25
N VAL A 168 3.25 -18.45 -12.12
CA VAL A 168 4.51 -19.15 -11.81
C VAL A 168 4.53 -20.57 -12.40
N LEU A 169 3.39 -21.07 -12.89
CA LEU A 169 3.24 -22.40 -13.47
C LEU A 169 4.29 -22.73 -14.56
N PRO A 170 4.59 -21.86 -15.55
CA PRO A 170 5.60 -22.17 -16.56
C PRO A 170 6.97 -22.47 -15.95
N THR A 171 7.38 -21.70 -14.94
CA THR A 171 8.64 -21.91 -14.22
C THR A 171 8.63 -23.22 -13.44
N ILE A 172 7.53 -23.54 -12.77
CA ILE A 172 7.40 -24.80 -12.01
C ILE A 172 7.46 -26.00 -12.94
N MET A 173 6.76 -25.95 -14.09
CA MET A 173 6.81 -27.03 -15.08
C MET A 173 8.23 -27.26 -15.57
N ARG A 174 8.97 -26.20 -15.93
CA ARG A 174 10.39 -26.32 -16.33
C ARG A 174 11.29 -26.88 -15.24
N LEU A 175 11.00 -26.57 -13.97
CA LEU A 175 11.76 -27.09 -12.84
C LEU A 175 11.43 -28.56 -12.55
N LEU A 176 10.18 -28.99 -12.79
CA LEU A 176 9.76 -30.38 -12.65
C LEU A 176 10.28 -31.27 -13.78
N ASP A 177 10.42 -30.71 -14.99
CA ASP A 177 10.98 -31.39 -16.16
C ASP A 177 12.52 -31.48 -16.12
N ALA A 178 13.15 -30.84 -15.14
CA ALA A 178 14.60 -30.84 -14.98
C ALA A 178 15.16 -32.21 -14.54
N PRO A 179 16.40 -32.57 -14.93
CA PRO A 179 17.01 -33.84 -14.57
C PRO A 179 17.16 -33.98 -13.06
N ALA A 180 17.00 -35.20 -12.54
CA ALA A 180 17.01 -35.48 -11.09
C ALA A 180 18.27 -34.95 -10.38
N ASP A 181 19.38 -34.86 -11.11
CA ASP A 181 20.68 -34.38 -10.61
C ASP A 181 20.61 -32.95 -10.06
N ILE A 182 19.74 -32.06 -10.58
CA ILE A 182 19.63 -30.66 -10.10
C ILE A 182 19.15 -30.56 -8.64
N TRP A 183 18.54 -31.62 -8.12
CA TRP A 183 18.05 -31.72 -6.75
C TRP A 183 19.12 -32.28 -5.79
N THR A 184 20.27 -32.68 -6.32
CA THR A 184 21.43 -33.14 -5.56
C THR A 184 22.45 -32.02 -5.34
N LEU A 185 23.41 -32.25 -4.44
CA LEU A 185 24.49 -31.28 -4.17
C LEU A 185 25.59 -31.30 -5.24
N ASP A 186 25.60 -32.30 -6.12
CA ASP A 186 26.67 -32.52 -7.11
C ASP A 186 26.45 -31.79 -8.45
N ALA A 187 25.27 -31.18 -8.64
CA ALA A 187 24.94 -30.44 -9.87
C ALA A 187 25.73 -29.13 -10.03
N SER A 188 25.94 -28.69 -11.28
CA SER A 188 26.57 -27.41 -11.62
C SER A 188 25.62 -26.45 -12.34
N TRP A 189 25.92 -25.14 -12.30
CA TRP A 189 25.13 -24.07 -12.94
C TRP A 189 25.22 -24.02 -14.46
N ASP A 190 26.15 -24.78 -15.05
CA ASP A 190 26.39 -24.81 -16.50
C ASP A 190 25.40 -25.72 -17.26
N ASP A 191 24.39 -26.25 -16.56
CA ASP A 191 23.35 -27.09 -17.14
C ASP A 191 22.45 -26.28 -18.11
N PRO A 192 22.20 -26.74 -19.35
CA PRO A 192 21.25 -26.11 -20.28
C PRO A 192 19.88 -25.80 -19.65
N VAL A 193 19.47 -26.60 -18.66
CA VAL A 193 18.22 -26.41 -17.90
C VAL A 193 18.19 -25.08 -17.16
N ALA A 194 19.31 -24.64 -16.57
CA ALA A 194 19.39 -23.35 -15.88
C ALA A 194 19.20 -22.17 -16.85
N THR A 195 19.70 -22.31 -18.08
CA THR A 195 19.52 -21.31 -19.14
C THR A 195 18.06 -21.20 -19.58
N GLU A 196 17.38 -22.34 -19.73
CA GLU A 196 15.96 -22.37 -20.12
C GLU A 196 15.04 -21.80 -19.03
N ILE A 197 15.32 -22.10 -17.76
CA ILE A 197 14.62 -21.50 -16.62
C ILE A 197 14.81 -19.98 -16.62
N ASN A 198 16.04 -19.50 -16.79
CA ASN A 198 16.33 -18.06 -16.84
C ASN A 198 15.60 -17.35 -17.99
N ASN A 199 15.57 -17.94 -19.19
CA ASN A 199 14.82 -17.40 -20.32
C ASN A 199 13.32 -17.32 -20.05
N THR A 200 12.76 -18.32 -19.37
CA THR A 200 11.35 -18.33 -18.96
C THR A 200 11.05 -17.17 -18.00
N ILE A 201 11.93 -16.94 -17.02
CA ILE A 201 11.83 -15.83 -16.06
C ILE A 201 11.90 -14.48 -16.77
N ILE A 202 12.83 -14.32 -17.72
CA ILE A 202 12.98 -13.09 -18.50
C ILE A 202 11.68 -12.79 -19.26
N LEU A 203 11.08 -13.79 -19.90
CA LEU A 203 9.83 -13.63 -20.65
C LEU A 203 8.65 -13.26 -19.73
N GLN A 204 8.56 -13.89 -18.56
CA GLN A 204 7.57 -13.54 -17.54
C GLN A 204 7.78 -12.09 -17.06
N CYS A 205 8.99 -11.69 -16.73
CA CYS A 205 9.27 -10.31 -16.29
C CYS A 205 8.95 -9.29 -17.39
N ALA A 206 9.31 -9.58 -18.65
CA ALA A 206 9.01 -8.71 -19.78
C ALA A 206 7.49 -8.54 -19.98
N SER A 207 6.72 -9.63 -19.88
CA SER A 207 5.26 -9.57 -20.01
C SER A 207 4.60 -8.83 -18.85
N LEU A 208 5.08 -8.99 -17.61
CA LEU A 208 4.63 -8.17 -16.48
C LEU A 208 4.91 -6.70 -16.70
N LEU A 209 6.11 -6.33 -17.15
CA LEU A 209 6.47 -4.94 -17.43
C LEU A 209 5.61 -4.34 -18.55
N LEU A 210 5.30 -5.11 -19.59
CA LEU A 210 4.38 -4.69 -20.65
C LEU A 210 2.98 -4.43 -20.09
N CYS A 211 2.43 -5.37 -19.30
CA CYS A 211 1.13 -5.21 -18.67
C CYS A 211 1.10 -4.00 -17.71
N THR A 212 2.13 -3.82 -16.90
CA THR A 212 2.29 -2.68 -15.98
C THR A 212 2.32 -1.36 -16.74
N SER A 213 3.01 -1.32 -17.89
CA SER A 213 3.06 -0.15 -18.76
C SER A 213 1.69 0.19 -19.36
N VAL A 214 0.95 -0.83 -19.82
CA VAL A 214 -0.43 -0.64 -20.33
C VAL A 214 -1.33 -0.09 -19.23
N VAL A 215 -1.29 -0.67 -18.02
CA VAL A 215 -2.05 -0.18 -16.86
C VAL A 215 -1.65 1.26 -16.50
N GLY A 216 -0.35 1.58 -16.55
CA GLY A 216 0.17 2.92 -16.35
C GLY A 216 -0.38 3.94 -17.35
N CYS A 217 -0.44 3.60 -18.64
CA CYS A 217 -1.05 4.44 -19.67
C CYS A 217 -2.55 4.70 -19.40
N TRP A 218 -3.28 3.67 -18.98
CA TRP A 218 -4.69 3.78 -18.61
C TRP A 218 -4.90 4.64 -17.36
N LEU A 219 -4.00 4.59 -16.38
CA LEU A 219 -4.05 5.46 -15.20
C LEU A 219 -3.72 6.92 -15.53
N GLY A 220 -2.75 7.14 -16.42
CA GLY A 220 -2.32 8.48 -16.82
C GLY A 220 -3.42 9.31 -17.48
N THR A 221 -4.35 8.66 -18.18
CA THR A 221 -5.54 9.32 -18.73
C THR A 221 -6.61 9.63 -17.67
N VAL A 222 -6.55 8.94 -16.52
CA VAL A 222 -7.67 8.87 -15.57
C VAL A 222 -7.56 9.85 -14.40
N ASN A 223 -6.35 10.23 -13.94
CA ASN A 223 -6.06 11.47 -13.20
C ASN A 223 -4.56 11.56 -12.76
N ASN A 224 -3.81 12.57 -13.19
CA ASN A 224 -2.40 12.79 -12.79
C ASN A 224 -2.21 13.31 -11.35
N THR A 225 -3.31 13.65 -10.66
CA THR A 225 -3.28 14.17 -9.28
C THR A 225 -3.16 13.08 -8.22
N PHE A 226 -3.21 11.81 -8.61
CA PHE A 226 -3.14 10.73 -7.63
C PHE A 226 -1.72 10.56 -7.07
N THR A 227 -1.54 10.89 -5.78
CA THR A 227 -0.23 10.80 -5.12
C THR A 227 0.30 9.37 -5.11
N LEU A 228 -0.56 8.36 -4.94
CA LEU A 228 -0.15 6.96 -4.99
C LEU A 228 0.19 6.51 -6.42
N HIS A 229 -0.48 7.03 -7.46
CA HIS A 229 -0.12 6.72 -8.85
C HIS A 229 1.32 7.12 -9.15
N ARG A 230 1.74 8.31 -8.71
CA ARG A 230 3.13 8.77 -8.92
C ARG A 230 4.14 7.81 -8.32
N VAL A 231 3.85 7.26 -7.14
CA VAL A 231 4.72 6.26 -6.49
C VAL A 231 4.80 4.99 -7.34
N TYR A 232 3.67 4.41 -7.74
CA TYR A 232 3.65 3.20 -8.57
C TYR A 232 4.29 3.40 -9.95
N LEU A 233 4.06 4.55 -10.58
CA LEU A 233 4.64 4.87 -11.88
C LEU A 233 6.16 5.05 -11.80
N VAL A 234 6.68 5.68 -10.74
CA VAL A 234 8.12 5.76 -10.48
C VAL A 234 8.69 4.37 -10.24
N VAL A 235 8.04 3.56 -9.40
CA VAL A 235 8.43 2.17 -9.14
C VAL A 235 8.51 1.37 -10.44
N SER A 236 7.45 1.38 -11.26
CA SER A 236 7.40 0.69 -12.55
C SER A 236 8.53 1.10 -13.50
N ARG A 237 8.81 2.41 -13.62
CA ARG A 237 9.94 2.91 -14.43
C ARG A 237 11.29 2.45 -13.90
N CYS A 238 11.48 2.46 -12.59
CA CYS A 238 12.72 2.01 -11.97
C CYS A 238 12.90 0.48 -12.12
N ILE A 239 11.83 -0.32 -12.02
CA ILE A 239 11.90 -1.77 -12.31
C ILE A 239 12.25 -1.99 -13.78
N ALA A 240 11.63 -1.26 -14.71
CA ALA A 240 11.95 -1.35 -16.13
C ALA A 240 13.42 -1.01 -16.40
N ALA A 241 13.96 0.02 -15.74
CA ALA A 241 15.38 0.36 -15.82
C ALA A 241 16.28 -0.77 -15.26
N CYS A 242 15.91 -1.38 -14.13
CA CYS A 242 16.64 -2.53 -13.58
C CYS A 242 16.59 -3.74 -14.54
N PHE A 243 15.45 -3.98 -15.19
CA PHE A 243 15.29 -5.05 -16.17
C PHE A 243 16.12 -4.81 -17.45
N ILE A 244 16.16 -3.58 -17.96
CA ILE A 244 17.04 -3.21 -19.07
C ILE A 244 18.51 -3.39 -18.66
N GLY A 245 18.89 -2.93 -17.46
CA GLY A 245 20.23 -3.13 -16.91
C GLY A 245 20.60 -4.61 -16.78
N TYR A 246 19.65 -5.46 -16.37
CA TYR A 246 19.79 -6.91 -16.31
C TYR A 246 20.06 -7.52 -17.70
N LEU A 247 19.27 -7.15 -18.72
CA LEU A 247 19.47 -7.61 -20.10
C LEU A 247 20.81 -7.14 -20.67
N VAL A 248 21.16 -5.88 -20.44
CA VAL A 248 22.45 -5.30 -20.85
C VAL A 248 23.61 -6.07 -20.22
N ALA A 249 23.52 -6.42 -18.94
CA ALA A 249 24.54 -7.23 -18.27
C ALA A 249 24.67 -8.63 -18.89
N ILE A 250 23.58 -9.25 -19.33
CA ILE A 250 23.61 -10.56 -20.01
C ILE A 250 24.24 -10.46 -21.40
N VAL A 251 23.89 -9.43 -22.17
CA VAL A 251 24.28 -9.30 -23.59
C VAL A 251 25.69 -8.74 -23.75
N ILE A 252 26.07 -7.73 -22.96
CA ILE A 252 27.34 -7.00 -23.15
C ILE A 252 28.50 -7.68 -22.42
N VAL A 253 28.26 -8.27 -21.25
CA VAL A 253 29.34 -8.89 -20.48
C VAL A 253 29.75 -10.20 -21.17
N PRO A 254 31.01 -10.34 -21.63
CA PRO A 254 31.45 -11.53 -22.35
C PRO A 254 31.21 -12.80 -21.52
N ALA A 255 30.81 -13.89 -22.18
CA ALA A 255 30.63 -15.19 -21.54
C ALA A 255 31.91 -15.71 -20.87
N THR A 256 33.08 -15.17 -21.24
CA THR A 256 34.39 -15.45 -20.63
C THR A 256 34.57 -14.82 -19.24
N ARG A 257 33.64 -13.96 -18.78
CA ARG A 257 33.63 -13.37 -17.43
C ARG A 257 32.30 -13.67 -16.71
N PRO A 258 32.00 -14.96 -16.43
CA PRO A 258 30.73 -15.37 -15.84
C PRO A 258 30.51 -14.77 -14.43
N GLU A 259 31.58 -14.56 -13.68
CA GLU A 259 31.58 -13.96 -12.35
C GLU A 259 31.01 -12.53 -12.34
N LEU A 260 31.54 -11.68 -13.22
CA LEU A 260 31.09 -10.30 -13.37
C LEU A 260 29.64 -10.23 -13.86
N ARG A 261 29.29 -11.10 -14.82
CA ARG A 261 27.92 -11.20 -15.35
C ARG A 261 26.94 -11.55 -14.24
N ASN A 262 27.24 -12.58 -13.44
CA ASN A 262 26.40 -13.03 -12.34
C ASN A 262 26.31 -11.99 -11.22
N ALA A 263 27.40 -11.31 -10.89
CA ALA A 263 27.40 -10.22 -9.91
C ALA A 263 26.49 -9.07 -10.35
N LEU A 264 26.56 -8.66 -11.62
CA LEU A 264 25.72 -7.58 -12.15
C LEU A 264 24.25 -7.97 -12.22
N THR A 265 23.92 -9.16 -12.74
CA THR A 265 22.53 -9.62 -12.86
C THR A 265 21.87 -9.80 -11.50
N THR A 266 22.57 -10.39 -10.53
CA THR A 266 22.07 -10.52 -9.15
C THR A 266 21.90 -9.17 -8.47
N THR A 267 22.83 -8.23 -8.67
CA THR A 267 22.70 -6.85 -8.17
C THR A 267 21.46 -6.17 -8.74
N MET A 268 21.23 -6.25 -10.04
CA MET A 268 20.06 -5.62 -10.67
C MET A 268 18.74 -6.20 -10.15
N ALA A 269 18.69 -7.51 -9.90
CA ALA A 269 17.51 -8.15 -9.32
C ALA A 269 17.28 -7.75 -7.85
N HIS A 270 18.33 -7.64 -7.04
CA HIS A 270 18.28 -7.10 -5.67
C HIS A 270 17.82 -5.64 -5.65
N VAL A 271 18.40 -4.80 -6.50
CA VAL A 271 18.01 -3.40 -6.64
C VAL A 271 16.54 -3.31 -7.05
N ALA A 272 16.06 -4.14 -7.97
CA ALA A 272 14.64 -4.17 -8.36
C ALA A 272 13.72 -4.48 -7.17
N VAL A 273 14.11 -5.40 -6.27
CA VAL A 273 13.35 -5.68 -5.04
C VAL A 273 13.27 -4.46 -4.15
N HIS A 274 14.39 -3.78 -3.92
CA HIS A 274 14.42 -2.58 -3.08
C HIS A 274 13.67 -1.39 -3.71
N VAL A 275 13.73 -1.25 -5.04
CA VAL A 275 12.94 -0.27 -5.79
C VAL A 275 11.44 -0.45 -5.56
N VAL A 276 10.95 -1.69 -5.46
CA VAL A 276 9.55 -1.97 -5.11
C VAL A 276 9.30 -1.67 -3.64
N LEU A 277 10.11 -2.24 -2.74
CA LEU A 277 9.81 -2.25 -1.31
C LEU A 277 10.02 -0.89 -0.63
N LEU A 278 11.00 -0.09 -1.01
CA LEU A 278 11.26 1.19 -0.34
C LEU A 278 10.07 2.17 -0.45
N PRO A 279 9.46 2.38 -1.63
CA PRO A 279 8.33 3.29 -1.75
C PRO A 279 7.03 2.73 -1.18
N VAL A 280 6.78 1.42 -1.30
CA VAL A 280 5.48 0.83 -0.89
C VAL A 280 5.44 0.32 0.55
N LEU A 281 6.59 -0.04 1.13
CA LEU A 281 6.70 -0.57 2.50
C LEU A 281 7.40 0.44 3.44
N ALA A 282 8.60 0.89 3.10
CA ALA A 282 9.41 1.72 4.01
C ALA A 282 8.89 3.16 4.12
N THR A 283 8.50 3.79 3.01
CA THR A 283 8.00 5.18 3.02
C THR A 283 6.74 5.35 3.88
N PRO A 284 5.69 4.49 3.77
CA PRO A 284 4.53 4.57 4.67
C PRO A 284 4.91 4.35 6.13
N LEU A 285 5.83 3.43 6.43
CA LEU A 285 6.33 3.21 7.79
C LEU A 285 6.98 4.46 8.39
N LEU A 286 7.78 5.18 7.61
CA LEU A 286 8.39 6.41 8.07
C LEU A 286 7.33 7.48 8.36
N ARG A 287 6.29 7.57 7.53
CA ARG A 287 5.16 8.48 7.75
C ARG A 287 4.40 8.16 9.03
N THR A 288 4.24 6.89 9.40
CA THR A 288 3.58 6.52 10.67
C THR A 288 4.26 7.07 11.92
N ARG A 289 5.54 7.47 11.87
CA ARG A 289 6.22 8.08 13.04
C ARG A 289 5.60 9.40 13.46
N PHE A 290 4.97 10.07 12.51
CA PHE A 290 4.31 11.35 12.70
C PHE A 290 2.79 11.18 12.87
N GLU A 291 2.26 9.96 12.75
CA GLU A 291 0.84 9.69 12.93
C GLU A 291 0.55 9.29 14.38
N CYS A 292 -0.19 10.12 15.12
CA CYS A 292 -0.83 9.67 16.35
C CYS A 292 -2.00 8.74 16.02
N HIS A 293 -2.25 7.75 16.88
CA HIS A 293 -3.55 7.09 16.94
C HIS A 293 -4.59 8.12 17.39
N LEU A 294 -5.10 8.93 16.46
CA LEU A 294 -6.26 9.79 16.67
C LEU A 294 -7.46 8.87 16.87
N ALA A 295 -7.71 8.49 18.11
CA ALA A 295 -8.96 7.89 18.48
C ALA A 295 -10.05 8.91 18.14
N LEU A 296 -11.11 8.48 17.44
CA LEU A 296 -12.36 9.26 17.20
C LEU A 296 -13.11 9.63 18.51
N ARG A 297 -12.44 9.43 19.65
CA ARG A 297 -12.81 9.71 21.03
C ARG A 297 -11.94 10.84 21.59
N SER A 298 -11.47 11.79 20.76
CA SER A 298 -10.71 12.92 21.30
C SER A 298 -11.63 13.72 22.23
N ALA A 299 -11.23 13.83 23.51
CA ALA A 299 -11.93 14.68 24.49
C ALA A 299 -12.00 16.14 24.02
N HIS A 300 -11.00 16.55 23.23
CA HIS A 300 -10.81 17.91 22.71
C HIS A 300 -11.88 18.35 21.71
N PHE A 301 -12.58 17.46 20.98
CA PHE A 301 -13.65 17.88 20.05
C PHE A 301 -14.84 18.55 20.78
N ASN A 302 -14.94 18.36 22.10
CA ASN A 302 -15.95 19.00 22.93
C ASN A 302 -15.47 20.34 23.53
N GLU A 303 -14.19 20.66 23.40
CA GLU A 303 -13.61 21.95 23.79
C GLU A 303 -13.78 22.91 22.61
N LYS A 304 -14.60 23.96 22.79
CA LYS A 304 -14.96 24.91 21.71
C LYS A 304 -13.76 25.58 21.05
N ASP A 305 -12.70 25.80 21.81
CA ASP A 305 -11.48 26.49 21.36
C ASP A 305 -10.41 25.52 20.84
N SER A 306 -10.72 24.23 20.76
CA SER A 306 -9.80 23.25 20.17
C SER A 306 -9.66 23.44 18.67
N TRP A 307 -8.48 23.12 18.14
CA TRP A 307 -8.23 23.12 16.69
C TRP A 307 -9.27 22.24 15.97
N GLU A 308 -9.62 21.09 16.55
CA GLU A 308 -10.60 20.18 16.00
C GLU A 308 -12.00 20.78 15.88
N ALA A 309 -12.48 21.48 16.92
CA ALA A 309 -13.80 22.10 16.92
C ALA A 309 -13.88 23.26 15.91
N VAL A 310 -12.88 24.14 15.90
CA VAL A 310 -12.82 25.28 14.97
C VAL A 310 -12.77 24.80 13.51
N ASN A 311 -11.96 23.79 13.21
CA ASN A 311 -11.90 23.23 11.86
C ASN A 311 -13.16 22.42 11.49
N ALA A 312 -13.91 21.90 12.46
CA ALA A 312 -15.20 21.26 12.22
C ALA A 312 -16.25 22.27 11.74
N ASP A 313 -16.29 23.45 12.37
CA ASP A 313 -17.21 24.52 11.99
C ASP A 313 -16.85 25.09 10.62
N LEU A 314 -15.57 25.39 10.39
CA LEU A 314 -15.08 25.85 9.09
C LEU A 314 -15.30 24.83 7.98
N LEU A 315 -15.04 23.54 8.24
CA LEU A 315 -15.29 22.49 7.27
C LEU A 315 -16.79 22.36 6.97
N THR A 316 -17.65 22.53 7.97
CA THR A 316 -19.10 22.52 7.76
C THR A 316 -19.55 23.65 6.86
N LEU A 317 -19.05 24.87 7.06
CA LEU A 317 -19.32 26.01 6.18
C LEU A 317 -18.79 25.76 4.77
N TYR A 318 -17.57 25.26 4.64
CA TYR A 318 -16.95 24.96 3.35
C TYR A 318 -17.76 23.94 2.55
N LEU A 319 -18.18 22.85 3.21
CA LEU A 319 -18.97 21.78 2.60
C LEU A 319 -20.43 22.18 2.31
N ALA A 320 -20.94 23.23 2.96
CA ALA A 320 -22.26 23.79 2.63
C ALA A 320 -22.23 24.53 1.28
N THR A 321 -21.06 24.95 0.79
CA THR A 321 -20.94 25.56 -0.54
C THR A 321 -20.87 24.48 -1.64
N PRO A 322 -21.55 24.66 -2.79
CA PRO A 322 -21.46 23.71 -3.90
C PRO A 322 -20.03 23.52 -4.41
N ALA A 323 -19.25 24.61 -4.46
CA ALA A 323 -17.85 24.56 -4.90
C ALA A 323 -16.97 23.79 -3.90
N GLY A 324 -17.10 24.06 -2.61
CA GLY A 324 -16.35 23.36 -1.57
C GLY A 324 -16.68 21.87 -1.49
N LEU A 325 -17.97 21.51 -1.58
CA LEU A 325 -18.40 20.12 -1.65
C LEU A 325 -17.83 19.39 -2.87
N ALA A 326 -17.91 19.99 -4.06
CA ALA A 326 -17.38 19.39 -5.29
C ALA A 326 -15.87 19.17 -5.21
N GLN A 327 -15.13 20.15 -4.70
CA GLN A 327 -13.68 20.10 -4.58
C GLN A 327 -13.21 19.08 -3.53
N TYR A 328 -13.88 19.03 -2.37
CA TYR A 328 -13.60 18.05 -1.34
C TYR A 328 -13.96 16.62 -1.78
N THR A 329 -15.06 16.47 -2.54
CA THR A 329 -15.44 15.20 -3.16
C THR A 329 -14.38 14.72 -4.14
N ALA A 330 -13.94 15.60 -5.07
CA ALA A 330 -12.89 15.28 -6.03
C ALA A 330 -11.58 14.88 -5.32
N PHE A 331 -11.21 15.57 -4.24
CA PHE A 331 -10.07 15.20 -3.41
C PHE A 331 -10.22 13.79 -2.82
N MET A 332 -11.36 13.49 -2.21
CA MET A 332 -11.59 12.18 -1.60
C MET A 332 -11.63 11.05 -2.63
N GLU A 333 -12.19 11.31 -3.82
CA GLU A 333 -12.14 10.37 -4.95
C GLU A 333 -10.72 10.07 -5.38
N VAL A 334 -9.91 11.12 -5.57
CA VAL A 334 -8.52 10.99 -6.00
C VAL A 334 -7.70 10.24 -4.96
N GLN A 335 -7.83 10.56 -3.67
CA GLN A 335 -7.07 9.90 -2.60
C GLN A 335 -7.62 8.53 -2.18
N LEU A 336 -8.65 8.01 -2.87
CA LEU A 336 -9.33 6.74 -2.53
C LEU A 336 -9.82 6.72 -1.07
N LEU A 337 -10.24 7.87 -0.56
CA LEU A 337 -10.80 8.02 0.78
C LEU A 337 -12.28 7.56 0.78
N PRO A 338 -12.89 7.28 1.94
CA PRO A 338 -14.27 6.82 2.01
C PRO A 338 -15.28 7.93 1.62
N VAL A 339 -15.49 8.16 0.32
CA VAL A 339 -16.36 9.24 -0.20
C VAL A 339 -17.79 9.15 0.34
N ALA A 340 -18.28 7.94 0.61
CA ALA A 340 -19.57 7.72 1.25
C ALA A 340 -19.74 8.49 2.57
N TRP A 341 -18.65 8.73 3.32
CA TRP A 341 -18.69 9.50 4.56
C TRP A 341 -19.10 10.96 4.32
N LEU A 342 -18.52 11.58 3.28
CA LEU A 342 -18.82 12.95 2.88
C LEU A 342 -20.24 13.07 2.33
N LEU A 343 -20.62 12.17 1.43
CA LEU A 343 -21.94 12.16 0.82
C LEU A 343 -23.05 11.98 1.85
N ALA A 344 -22.85 11.06 2.80
CA ALA A 344 -23.79 10.88 3.91
C ALA A 344 -23.83 12.09 4.84
N TYR A 345 -22.68 12.70 5.15
CA TYR A 345 -22.65 13.92 5.96
C TYR A 345 -23.45 15.05 5.30
N ASN A 346 -23.28 15.26 4.00
CA ASN A 346 -24.00 16.26 3.24
C ASN A 346 -25.52 15.99 3.21
N ASP A 347 -25.93 14.75 2.91
CA ASP A 347 -27.34 14.37 2.90
C ASP A 347 -28.01 14.53 4.27
N LEU A 348 -27.31 14.15 5.35
CA LEU A 348 -27.78 14.30 6.74
C LEU A 348 -27.87 15.77 7.16
N THR A 349 -27.03 16.64 6.59
CA THR A 349 -27.00 18.07 6.92
C THR A 349 -28.07 18.84 6.15
N THR A 350 -28.22 18.55 4.86
CA THR A 350 -29.19 19.22 3.98
C THR A 350 -30.61 18.72 4.18
N ARG A 351 -30.78 17.49 4.72
CA ARG A 351 -32.10 16.84 4.93
C ARG A 351 -32.92 16.72 3.63
N ASN A 352 -32.24 16.61 2.50
CA ASN A 352 -32.87 16.50 1.17
C ASN A 352 -33.51 15.12 0.91
N ARG A 353 -33.27 14.12 1.77
CA ARG A 353 -33.73 12.74 1.60
C ARG A 353 -34.40 12.24 2.87
N THR A 354 -35.52 11.56 2.74
CA THR A 354 -36.25 11.01 3.90
C THR A 354 -35.36 10.13 4.79
N PRO A 355 -35.63 10.06 6.11
CA PRO A 355 -34.90 9.19 7.04
C PRO A 355 -34.80 7.73 6.60
N GLN A 356 -35.86 7.15 6.02
CA GLN A 356 -35.80 5.79 5.44
C GLN A 356 -34.82 5.69 4.28
N SER A 357 -34.80 6.68 3.39
CA SER A 357 -33.92 6.71 2.22
C SER A 357 -32.45 6.74 2.66
N LEU A 358 -32.14 7.56 3.66
CA LEU A 358 -30.81 7.64 4.28
C LEU A 358 -30.38 6.30 4.89
N TYR A 359 -31.28 5.65 5.64
CA TYR A 359 -31.02 4.32 6.19
C TYR A 359 -30.74 3.31 5.08
N ASN A 360 -31.64 3.22 4.10
CA ASN A 360 -31.54 2.30 2.97
C ASN A 360 -30.24 2.51 2.17
N MET A 361 -29.80 3.76 2.06
CA MET A 361 -28.63 4.13 1.27
C MET A 361 -27.32 3.93 2.03
N TYR A 362 -27.22 4.32 3.31
CA TYR A 362 -25.94 4.37 4.01
C TYR A 362 -25.78 3.35 5.13
N LEU A 363 -26.85 2.77 5.64
CA LEU A 363 -26.80 1.91 6.84
C LEU A 363 -27.30 0.49 6.59
N HIS A 364 -28.14 0.31 5.57
CA HIS A 364 -28.65 -0.99 5.19
C HIS A 364 -27.51 -1.96 4.84
N PRO A 365 -27.54 -3.22 5.32
CA PRO A 365 -26.45 -4.19 5.09
C PRO A 365 -26.18 -4.48 3.62
N GLN A 366 -27.21 -4.43 2.78
CA GLN A 366 -27.11 -4.74 1.35
C GLN A 366 -26.80 -3.49 0.49
N SER A 367 -26.66 -2.31 1.11
CA SER A 367 -26.33 -1.12 0.35
C SER A 367 -24.88 -1.13 -0.10
N VAL A 368 -24.65 -0.68 -1.33
CA VAL A 368 -23.31 -0.50 -1.90
C VAL A 368 -22.55 0.62 -1.21
N LEU A 369 -23.26 1.64 -0.73
CA LEU A 369 -22.73 2.81 -0.02
C LEU A 369 -22.71 2.59 1.51
N SER A 370 -22.94 1.35 1.95
CA SER A 370 -23.10 1.06 3.37
C SER A 370 -21.85 1.42 4.17
N MET A 371 -22.04 2.27 5.17
CA MET A 371 -21.06 2.67 6.18
C MET A 371 -21.29 1.94 7.50
N ARG A 372 -22.04 0.83 7.48
CA ARG A 372 -22.47 0.10 8.68
C ARG A 372 -21.32 -0.30 9.62
N SER A 373 -20.13 -0.58 9.08
CA SER A 373 -18.93 -0.93 9.87
C SER A 373 -18.31 0.26 10.61
N PHE A 374 -18.66 1.49 10.23
CA PHE A 374 -18.20 2.73 10.87
C PHE A 374 -19.10 3.15 12.04
N VAL A 375 -20.38 2.74 12.01
CA VAL A 375 -21.40 3.10 13.01
C VAL A 375 -21.35 2.13 14.21
N PRO A 376 -21.28 2.64 15.46
CA PRO A 376 -21.32 1.82 16.66
C PRO A 376 -22.56 0.92 16.74
N GLU A 377 -22.40 -0.26 17.34
CA GLU A 377 -23.46 -1.27 17.36
C GLU A 377 -24.75 -0.81 18.08
N GLY A 378 -24.63 0.00 19.13
CA GLY A 378 -25.79 0.55 19.85
C GLY A 378 -26.68 1.41 18.94
N ILE A 379 -26.08 2.44 18.31
CA ILE A 379 -26.78 3.33 17.37
C ILE A 379 -27.36 2.52 16.19
N ARG A 380 -26.57 1.57 15.68
CA ARG A 380 -26.99 0.69 14.58
C ARG A 380 -28.22 -0.15 14.95
N GLY A 381 -28.25 -0.73 16.16
CA GLY A 381 -29.37 -1.53 16.62
C GLY A 381 -30.68 -0.74 16.71
N GLU A 382 -30.63 0.49 17.21
CA GLU A 382 -31.79 1.39 17.28
C GLU A 382 -32.33 1.74 15.88
N LEU A 383 -31.44 2.07 14.95
CA LEU A 383 -31.81 2.40 13.57
C LEU A 383 -32.37 1.17 12.83
N ASP A 384 -31.80 -0.02 13.04
CA ASP A 384 -32.31 -1.27 12.48
C ASP A 384 -33.72 -1.58 13.01
N ILE A 385 -33.96 -1.42 14.32
CA ILE A 385 -35.30 -1.62 14.90
C ILE A 385 -36.30 -0.64 14.27
N THR A 386 -35.91 0.63 14.13
CA THR A 386 -36.82 1.68 13.66
C THR A 386 -37.15 1.53 12.17
N PHE A 387 -36.12 1.38 11.33
CA PHE A 387 -36.26 1.45 9.87
C PHE A 387 -36.35 0.09 9.17
N CYS A 388 -35.80 -0.99 9.73
CA CYS A 388 -36.00 -2.33 9.16
C CYS A 388 -37.28 -3.00 9.66
N ARG A 389 -37.71 -2.75 10.90
CA ARG A 389 -38.93 -3.37 11.46
C ARG A 389 -40.19 -2.51 11.27
N GLY A 390 -40.05 -1.29 10.73
CA GLY A 390 -41.17 -0.42 10.38
C GLY A 390 -41.96 0.09 11.58
N VAL A 391 -41.30 0.33 12.72
CA VAL A 391 -41.95 0.69 13.99
C VAL A 391 -42.54 2.11 13.95
N LEU A 392 -41.98 3.00 13.13
CA LEU A 392 -42.44 4.38 12.95
C LEU A 392 -42.63 4.67 11.46
N THR A 393 -43.61 5.51 11.11
CA THR A 393 -43.76 6.03 9.75
C THR A 393 -42.53 6.86 9.41
N ALA A 394 -41.71 6.33 8.51
CA ALA A 394 -40.34 6.80 8.26
C ALA A 394 -40.23 8.15 7.51
N THR A 395 -41.31 8.93 7.52
CA THR A 395 -41.46 10.25 6.91
C THR A 395 -41.50 11.39 7.93
N SER A 396 -41.44 11.10 9.25
CA SER A 396 -41.35 12.17 10.26
C SER A 396 -39.96 12.80 10.27
N ASP A 397 -39.91 14.13 10.21
CA ASP A 397 -38.68 14.91 10.34
C ASP A 397 -38.03 14.77 11.73
N ASP A 398 -38.80 14.36 12.75
CA ASP A 398 -38.26 14.13 14.09
C ASP A 398 -37.25 12.96 14.11
N LEU A 399 -37.34 12.05 13.14
CA LEU A 399 -36.44 10.91 13.03
C LEU A 399 -35.02 11.31 12.60
N TYR A 400 -34.79 12.53 12.12
CA TYR A 400 -33.43 13.01 11.81
C TYR A 400 -32.54 13.10 13.07
N VAL A 401 -33.14 13.31 14.24
CA VAL A 401 -32.41 13.38 15.52
C VAL A 401 -31.65 12.08 15.81
N MET A 402 -32.19 10.94 15.35
CA MET A 402 -31.53 9.63 15.48
C MET A 402 -30.20 9.56 14.71
N TYR A 403 -30.00 10.43 13.72
CA TYR A 403 -28.77 10.50 12.94
C TYR A 403 -27.75 11.52 13.47
N ASP A 404 -28.10 12.37 14.44
CA ASP A 404 -27.17 13.37 14.98
C ASP A 404 -25.86 12.77 15.51
N PRO A 405 -25.88 11.63 16.25
CA PRO A 405 -24.65 10.96 16.65
C PRO A 405 -23.79 10.50 15.46
N ILE A 406 -24.42 10.09 14.36
CA ILE A 406 -23.75 9.67 13.12
C ILE A 406 -23.17 10.87 12.41
N LYS A 407 -23.94 11.95 12.25
CA LYS A 407 -23.52 13.21 11.63
C LYS A 407 -22.29 13.78 12.32
N LEU A 408 -22.31 13.87 13.66
CA LEU A 408 -21.17 14.36 14.44
C LEU A 408 -19.94 13.45 14.27
N ARG A 409 -20.14 12.13 14.26
CA ARG A 409 -19.05 11.16 14.08
C ARG A 409 -18.44 11.23 12.68
N LEU A 410 -19.26 11.45 11.65
CA LEU A 410 -18.79 11.67 10.28
C LEU A 410 -17.98 12.95 10.19
N LEU A 411 -18.47 14.07 10.73
CA LEU A 411 -17.72 15.33 10.76
C LEU A 411 -16.36 15.16 11.45
N ARG A 412 -16.33 14.50 12.61
CA ARG A 412 -15.08 14.15 13.31
C ARG A 412 -14.14 13.34 12.43
N ALA A 413 -14.65 12.34 11.72
CA ALA A 413 -13.82 11.54 10.82
C ALA A 413 -13.29 12.36 9.65
N LEU A 414 -14.07 13.30 9.10
CA LEU A 414 -13.62 14.20 8.04
C LEU A 414 -12.52 15.13 8.55
N VAL A 415 -12.71 15.78 9.70
CA VAL A 415 -11.72 16.70 10.30
C VAL A 415 -10.44 15.97 10.71
N LEU A 416 -10.52 14.79 11.32
CA LEU A 416 -9.34 14.12 11.88
C LEU A 416 -8.60 13.24 10.87
N HIS A 417 -9.29 12.72 9.85
CA HIS A 417 -8.68 11.78 8.91
C HIS A 417 -8.51 12.32 7.50
N THR A 418 -9.39 13.20 7.03
CA THR A 418 -9.37 13.64 5.62
C THR A 418 -8.90 15.08 5.46
N LEU A 419 -9.24 15.97 6.39
CA LEU A 419 -8.86 17.39 6.32
C LEU A 419 -7.33 17.59 6.34
N PRO A 420 -6.52 17.00 7.23
CA PRO A 420 -5.07 17.22 7.22
C PRO A 420 -4.43 16.81 5.88
N GLN A 421 -4.99 15.77 5.25
CA GLN A 421 -4.55 15.33 3.93
C GLN A 421 -4.99 16.30 2.83
N PHE A 422 -6.19 16.89 2.95
CA PHE A 422 -6.68 17.92 2.03
C PHE A 422 -5.79 19.17 2.07
N LEU A 423 -5.41 19.63 3.27
CA LEU A 423 -4.56 20.82 3.47
C LEU A 423 -3.20 20.71 2.75
N HIS A 424 -2.66 19.49 2.64
CA HIS A 424 -1.39 19.24 1.95
C HIS A 424 -1.56 18.83 0.48
N HIS A 425 -2.81 18.75 -0.02
CA HIS A 425 -3.10 18.32 -1.38
C HIS A 425 -3.20 19.54 -2.32
N PRO A 426 -2.81 19.42 -3.61
CA PRO A 426 -3.01 20.50 -4.58
C PRO A 426 -4.47 20.96 -4.71
N LEU A 427 -5.44 20.05 -4.50
CA LEU A 427 -6.86 20.42 -4.48
C LEU A 427 -7.28 21.18 -3.21
N GLY A 428 -6.45 21.22 -2.17
CA GLY A 428 -6.69 21.98 -0.94
C GLY A 428 -6.22 23.43 -0.99
N HIS A 429 -5.62 23.90 -2.08
CA HIS A 429 -5.09 25.27 -2.17
C HIS A 429 -6.14 26.37 -1.92
N VAL A 430 -7.43 26.07 -2.15
CA VAL A 430 -8.55 27.00 -1.89
C VAL A 430 -8.93 27.10 -0.41
N TRP A 431 -8.44 26.18 0.44
CA TRP A 431 -8.77 26.16 1.86
C TRP A 431 -8.24 27.40 2.58
N GLY A 432 -6.99 27.78 2.31
CA GLY A 432 -6.39 28.98 2.92
C GLY A 432 -7.22 30.25 2.65
N PRO A 433 -7.46 30.61 1.37
CA PRO A 433 -8.31 31.74 1.02
C PRO A 433 -9.71 31.68 1.65
N PHE A 434 -10.34 30.50 1.70
CA PHE A 434 -11.64 30.33 2.34
C PHE A 434 -11.59 30.60 3.85
N VAL A 435 -10.56 30.10 4.53
CA VAL A 435 -10.38 30.33 5.97
C VAL A 435 -10.08 31.80 6.27
N ASP A 436 -9.33 32.48 5.41
CA ASP A 436 -9.06 33.92 5.57
C ASP A 436 -10.35 34.76 5.44
N GLU A 437 -11.27 34.35 4.56
CA GLU A 437 -12.54 35.05 4.32
C GLU A 437 -13.58 34.76 5.41
N TYR A 438 -13.72 33.50 5.85
CA TYR A 438 -14.80 33.05 6.74
C TYR A 438 -14.35 32.73 8.17
N GLY A 439 -13.05 32.63 8.43
CA GLY A 439 -12.45 32.28 9.72
C GLY A 439 -12.03 33.47 10.57
N GLY A 440 -12.45 34.69 10.22
CA GLY A 440 -11.97 36.01 10.70
C GLY A 440 -11.93 36.30 12.21
N GLN A 441 -12.15 35.30 13.07
CA GLN A 441 -11.90 35.33 14.52
C GLN A 441 -10.60 34.62 14.94
N TYR A 442 -9.95 33.87 14.04
CA TYR A 442 -8.78 33.05 14.32
C TYR A 442 -7.61 33.47 13.41
N SER A 443 -6.39 33.49 13.97
CA SER A 443 -5.18 33.74 13.18
C SER A 443 -5.00 32.61 12.14
N PRO A 444 -4.60 32.92 10.88
CA PRO A 444 -4.25 31.90 9.88
C PRO A 444 -3.20 30.91 10.42
N ASP A 445 -2.29 31.39 11.26
CA ASP A 445 -1.27 30.56 11.90
C ASP A 445 -1.88 29.55 12.89
N ASP A 446 -2.90 29.93 13.67
CA ASP A 446 -3.55 29.01 14.61
C ASP A 446 -4.38 27.92 13.91
N LEU A 447 -4.83 28.19 12.68
CA LEU A 447 -5.65 27.31 11.86
C LEU A 447 -4.81 26.40 10.96
N LEU A 448 -3.69 26.91 10.43
CA LEU A 448 -2.80 26.23 9.50
C LEU A 448 -1.62 25.53 10.20
N LEU A 449 -1.00 26.16 11.22
CA LEU A 449 0.18 25.60 11.91
C LEU A 449 -0.16 24.62 13.03
N ASN A 450 -1.36 24.59 13.59
CA ASN A 450 -1.71 23.58 14.60
C ASN A 450 -2.13 22.22 14.00
N GLY A 451 -2.47 22.18 12.70
CA GLY A 451 -2.58 20.94 11.94
C GLY A 451 -1.22 20.35 11.54
N ALA A 452 -0.23 21.23 11.28
CA ALA A 452 1.16 20.86 10.97
C ALA A 452 2.04 20.68 12.22
N GLY A 453 1.68 21.31 13.34
CA GLY A 453 2.40 21.34 14.62
C GLY A 453 2.31 20.04 15.42
N TYR A 454 1.50 19.09 14.96
CA TYR A 454 1.53 17.72 15.46
C TYR A 454 2.64 16.84 14.84
N LEU A 455 3.45 17.39 13.91
CA LEU A 455 4.51 16.65 13.22
C LEU A 455 5.94 17.20 13.46
N GLY A 456 6.15 18.04 14.49
CA GLY A 456 7.47 18.52 14.90
C GLY A 456 8.12 17.63 15.98
N PRO A 457 9.44 17.37 15.95
CA PRO A 457 10.12 16.47 16.88
C PRO A 457 10.32 17.03 18.31
N PHE A 458 9.83 18.22 18.61
CA PHE A 458 10.02 18.88 19.90
C PHE A 458 8.70 19.36 20.46
N GLY A 459 8.22 18.66 21.49
CA GLY A 459 7.10 19.13 22.29
C GLY A 459 7.47 20.39 23.07
N SER A 460 6.66 21.43 22.89
CA SER A 460 6.17 22.25 23.99
C SER A 460 4.91 22.95 23.52
N ARG A 461 3.78 22.73 24.21
CA ARG A 461 2.59 23.58 24.10
C ARG A 461 3.05 25.00 24.45
N LYS A 462 2.93 25.96 23.53
CA LYS A 462 2.59 27.30 24.00
C LYS A 462 1.12 27.23 24.37
N PRO A 463 0.73 27.47 25.63
CA PRO A 463 -0.67 27.78 25.89
C PRO A 463 -1.05 28.96 24.96
N LEU A 464 -2.29 28.98 24.51
CA LEU A 464 -2.93 30.20 24.01
C LEU A 464 -2.87 31.23 25.15
N SER A 465 -1.72 31.86 25.34
CA SER A 465 -1.56 32.98 26.25
C SER A 465 -2.24 34.15 25.58
N THR A 466 -3.48 34.42 26.02
CA THR A 466 -4.06 35.75 26.12
C THR A 466 -3.64 36.67 24.97
N ILE A 467 -4.28 36.51 23.80
CA ILE A 467 -4.30 37.59 22.82
C ILE A 467 -5.21 38.67 23.42
N GLN A 468 -4.58 39.70 23.94
CA GLN A 468 -5.20 40.91 24.41
C GLN A 468 -6.10 41.48 23.31
N SER A 469 -7.35 41.74 23.67
CA SER A 469 -8.17 42.73 22.98
C SER A 469 -7.39 44.05 22.95
N GLN A 470 -6.96 44.50 21.77
CA GLN A 470 -6.80 45.93 21.48
C GLN A 470 -6.52 46.11 19.99
N ARG A 471 -7.57 46.51 19.26
CA ARG A 471 -7.49 47.69 18.40
C ARG A 471 -8.85 48.37 18.33
N THR A 472 -8.94 49.36 19.21
CA THR A 472 -9.78 50.55 19.18
C THR A 472 -10.12 51.00 17.75
N TYR A 473 -11.41 51.04 17.47
CA TYR A 473 -11.96 52.03 16.54
C TYR A 473 -11.85 53.41 17.21
N THR A 474 -10.94 54.25 16.73
CA THR A 474 -11.02 55.73 16.77
C THR A 474 -9.95 56.30 15.85
N ASN A 475 -10.30 56.56 14.59
CA ASN A 475 -10.37 57.89 13.98
C ASN A 475 -10.80 57.77 12.52
#